data_AF-A0A8T6S982-F1
#
_entry.id   AF-A0A8T6S982-F1
#
_cell.length_a   1.000
_cell.length_b   1.000
_cell.length_c   1.000
_cell.angle_alpha   90.00
_cell.angle_beta   90.00
_cell.angle_gamma   90.00
#
_symmetry.space_group_name_H-M   'P 1'
#
loop_
_entity.id
_entity.type
_entity.pdbx_description
1 polymer ?
#
loop_
_entity_poly.entity_id
_entity_poly.type
_entity_poly.pdbx_seq_one_letter_code
_entity_poly.pdbx_strand_id
1 'polypeptide(L)'
;MRVLNKKKYVIVLVGLMTLSIGAAATAKIGNNLIWATRTLSAKQKPRGEVNWILPGLRELDPEIFGNVSYPFGFEEDIGVPIGARLTDGAGHFTTTSFPTPFSDNYEQVMGSFKTKMMDRTPIDDPHSGDSAEGEFEWTDPAGNAYYIKVKHVIPEGPAHTFLGGVVIDDYLHGKSSIGTRLMPTVYTYGAFWAIGEYYINGDLRNGMQIFHVMITENVRDEDYELMIDSELTHTGVDTHVMLPPGVTETEYELMPDMTQPFVHVMFENTKLQGAKILQ
;
A
#
# COMPACT_ATOMS: atom_id res chain seq x y z
N MET A 1 -23.58 -68.27 17.77
CA MET A 1 -22.39 -68.97 18.28
C MET A 1 -21.19 -68.49 17.45
N ARG A 2 -20.25 -67.79 18.10
CA ARG A 2 -18.90 -67.38 17.63
C ARG A 2 -18.79 -66.52 16.37
N VAL A 3 -17.85 -65.60 16.18
CA VAL A 3 -16.93 -64.76 16.99
C VAL A 3 -16.38 -63.82 15.90
N LEU A 4 -16.54 -62.50 16.03
CA LEU A 4 -15.85 -61.53 15.18
C LEU A 4 -14.58 -61.06 15.88
N ASN A 5 -13.46 -61.20 15.18
CA ASN A 5 -12.11 -61.00 15.66
C ASN A 5 -11.73 -59.50 15.57
N LYS A 6 -11.04 -59.02 16.61
CA LYS A 6 -10.67 -57.61 16.85
C LYS A 6 -9.34 -57.26 16.15
N LYS A 7 -9.26 -56.07 15.54
CA LYS A 7 -8.02 -55.27 15.38
C LYS A 7 -8.29 -53.92 16.04
N LYS A 8 -7.89 -53.74 17.31
CA LYS A 8 -6.68 -53.08 17.80
C LYS A 8 -6.58 -51.60 17.37
N TYR A 9 -7.22 -50.73 18.15
CA TYR A 9 -6.87 -49.32 18.27
C TYR A 9 -5.79 -49.19 19.34
N VAL A 10 -4.71 -48.48 19.04
CA VAL A 10 -3.69 -48.08 20.02
C VAL A 10 -4.21 -46.82 20.70
N ILE A 11 -4.51 -46.95 22.00
CA ILE A 11 -4.74 -45.85 22.92
C ILE A 11 -3.37 -45.41 23.41
N VAL A 12 -2.97 -44.18 23.11
CA VAL A 12 -1.86 -43.53 23.81
C VAL A 12 -2.44 -42.88 25.07
N LEU A 13 -2.00 -43.38 26.22
CA LEU A 13 -2.36 -42.87 27.54
C LEU A 13 -1.85 -41.43 27.72
N VAL A 14 -2.76 -40.54 28.08
CA VAL A 14 -2.47 -39.25 28.70
C VAL A 14 -1.92 -39.52 30.11
N GLY A 15 -0.66 -39.18 30.35
CA GLY A 15 -0.06 -39.18 31.67
C GLY A 15 -0.53 -37.95 32.47
N LEU A 16 -1.18 -38.20 33.60
CA LEU A 16 -1.40 -37.21 34.65
C LEU A 16 -0.02 -36.76 35.19
N MET A 17 0.29 -35.46 35.06
CA MET A 17 1.13 -34.76 36.02
C MET A 17 0.24 -33.81 36.82
N THR A 18 0.16 -34.07 38.12
CA THR A 18 -0.43 -33.20 39.13
C THR A 18 0.38 -31.92 39.24
N LEU A 19 -0.21 -30.78 38.89
CA LEU A 19 0.31 -29.46 39.27
C LEU A 19 -0.31 -29.04 40.59
N SER A 20 0.55 -28.78 41.57
CA SER A 20 0.23 -28.18 42.86
C SER A 20 -0.39 -26.79 42.67
N ILE A 21 -1.52 -26.55 43.35
CA ILE A 21 -2.17 -25.24 43.46
C ILE A 21 -1.30 -24.38 44.38
N GLY A 22 -0.36 -23.65 43.80
CA GLY A 22 0.29 -22.51 44.44
C GLY A 22 -0.62 -21.29 44.37
N ALA A 23 -0.82 -20.61 45.49
CA ALA A 23 -1.66 -19.42 45.60
C ALA A 23 -1.36 -18.42 44.47
N ALA A 24 -2.39 -18.09 43.68
CA ALA A 24 -2.31 -17.08 42.64
C ALA A 24 -2.04 -15.72 43.30
N ALA A 25 -0.80 -15.25 43.20
CA ALA A 25 -0.52 -13.83 43.30
C ALA A 25 -1.21 -13.18 42.09
N THR A 26 -2.32 -12.49 42.33
CA THR A 26 -2.93 -11.57 41.37
C THR A 26 -1.93 -10.44 41.11
N ALA A 27 -1.05 -10.65 40.14
CA ALA A 27 -0.37 -9.56 39.46
C ALA A 27 -1.45 -8.77 38.72
N LYS A 28 -1.74 -7.55 39.17
CA LYS A 28 -2.38 -6.55 38.33
C LYS A 28 -1.45 -6.31 37.16
N ILE A 29 -1.71 -6.96 36.02
CA ILE A 29 -1.12 -6.58 34.75
C ILE A 29 -1.72 -5.20 34.46
N GLY A 30 -0.92 -4.15 34.67
CA GLY A 30 -1.28 -2.82 34.21
C GLY A 30 -1.35 -2.86 32.69
N ASN A 31 -2.52 -2.56 32.13
CA ASN A 31 -2.78 -2.42 30.69
C ASN A 31 -2.09 -1.19 30.08
N ASN A 32 -0.79 -1.03 30.31
CA ASN A 32 0.01 0.01 29.66
C ASN A 32 1.05 -0.68 28.76
N LEU A 33 0.57 -1.42 27.76
CA LEU A 33 1.38 -1.62 26.57
C LEU A 33 1.37 -0.28 25.83
N ILE A 34 2.26 0.63 26.21
CA ILE A 34 2.46 1.88 25.50
C ILE A 34 3.21 1.48 24.22
N TRP A 35 2.47 1.29 23.13
CA TRP A 35 3.07 1.26 21.81
C TRP A 35 3.82 2.59 21.63
N ALA A 36 5.12 2.50 21.32
CA ALA A 36 5.94 3.68 21.16
C ALA A 36 5.38 4.50 20.00
N THR A 37 4.95 5.73 20.28
CA THR A 37 4.53 6.67 19.24
C THR A 37 5.67 6.85 18.25
N ARG A 38 5.42 6.52 16.98
CA ARG A 38 6.36 6.74 15.89
C ARG A 38 5.98 8.03 15.19
N THR A 39 6.97 8.74 14.66
CA THR A 39 6.73 9.98 13.92
C THR A 39 7.69 10.05 12.75
N LEU A 40 7.14 10.33 11.58
CA LEU A 40 7.89 10.50 10.34
C LEU A 40 7.52 11.86 9.74
N SER A 41 8.50 12.54 9.15
CA SER A 41 8.27 13.72 8.34
C SER A 41 9.01 13.57 7.02
N ALA A 42 8.36 13.99 5.95
CA ALA A 42 8.90 13.90 4.60
C ALA A 42 8.60 15.19 3.84
N LYS A 43 9.52 15.58 2.97
CA LYS A 43 9.33 16.73 2.10
C LYS A 43 10.15 16.62 0.83
N GLN A 44 9.67 17.29 -0.21
CA GLN A 44 10.44 17.63 -1.40
C GLN A 44 10.73 19.14 -1.42
N LYS A 45 11.81 19.53 -2.10
CA LYS A 45 12.05 20.96 -2.41
C LYS A 45 10.93 21.50 -3.31
N PRO A 46 10.62 22.82 -3.27
CA PRO A 46 9.70 23.42 -4.23
C PRO A 46 10.14 23.17 -5.68
N ARG A 47 9.18 22.89 -6.57
CA ARG A 47 9.43 22.56 -7.98
C ARG A 47 10.45 21.43 -8.13
N GLY A 48 10.29 20.38 -7.32
CA GLY A 48 11.02 19.13 -7.48
C GLY A 48 10.49 18.32 -8.65
N GLU A 49 11.27 17.32 -9.05
CA GLU A 49 10.92 16.36 -10.10
C GLU A 49 9.83 15.43 -9.58
N VAL A 50 8.76 15.31 -10.36
CA VAL A 50 7.63 14.45 -10.07
C VAL A 50 7.33 13.67 -11.34
N ASN A 51 7.02 12.39 -11.21
CA ASN A 51 6.61 11.56 -12.33
C ASN A 51 5.11 11.32 -12.24
N TRP A 52 4.39 11.79 -13.26
CA TRP A 52 2.98 11.55 -13.45
C TRP A 52 2.78 10.20 -14.13
N ILE A 53 2.21 9.23 -13.43
CA ILE A 53 2.02 7.89 -13.97
C ILE A 53 0.78 7.87 -14.87
N LEU A 54 0.97 7.36 -16.08
CA LEU A 54 -0.06 7.16 -17.07
C LEU A 54 -0.64 5.74 -16.97
N PRO A 55 -1.88 5.52 -17.43
CA PRO A 55 -2.42 4.17 -17.50
C PRO A 55 -1.61 3.30 -18.47
N GLY A 56 -1.40 2.05 -18.08
CA GLY A 56 -0.73 1.05 -18.92
C GLY A 56 -0.87 -0.35 -18.34
N LEU A 57 -0.49 -1.36 -19.12
CA LEU A 57 -0.48 -2.72 -18.62
C LEU A 57 0.60 -2.86 -17.53
N ARG A 58 0.33 -3.72 -16.54
CA ARG A 58 1.30 -4.01 -15.47
C ARG A 58 1.76 -5.46 -15.60
N GLU A 59 3.06 -5.67 -15.72
CA GLU A 59 3.69 -6.97 -15.49
C GLU A 59 3.25 -7.62 -14.17
N LEU A 60 3.03 -8.93 -14.21
CA LEU A 60 2.56 -9.73 -13.09
C LEU A 60 3.71 -10.56 -12.52
N ASP A 61 4.17 -10.18 -11.33
CA ASP A 61 5.19 -10.92 -10.57
C ASP A 61 4.77 -12.39 -10.36
N PRO A 62 5.55 -13.37 -10.85
CA PRO A 62 5.23 -14.78 -10.69
C PRO A 62 5.25 -15.26 -9.23
N GLU A 63 5.97 -14.60 -8.32
CA GLU A 63 5.98 -14.91 -6.90
C GLU A 63 4.70 -14.44 -6.18
N ILE A 64 4.02 -13.43 -6.72
CA ILE A 64 2.76 -12.89 -6.19
C ILE A 64 1.54 -13.54 -6.87
N PHE A 65 1.59 -13.70 -8.19
CA PHE A 65 0.45 -14.12 -9.00
C PHE A 65 0.51 -15.58 -9.42
N GLY A 66 1.63 -16.26 -9.22
CA GLY A 66 1.83 -17.65 -9.60
C GLY A 66 1.85 -17.85 -11.12
N ASN A 67 1.32 -18.98 -11.57
CA ASN A 67 1.25 -19.34 -12.99
C ASN A 67 -0.13 -19.89 -13.35
N VAL A 68 -0.36 -20.23 -14.62
CA VAL A 68 -1.68 -20.66 -15.10
C VAL A 68 -2.17 -21.93 -14.38
N SER A 69 -1.27 -22.85 -14.01
CA SER A 69 -1.64 -24.09 -13.30
C SER A 69 -1.87 -23.87 -11.80
N TYR A 70 -1.18 -22.88 -11.21
CA TYR A 70 -1.22 -22.56 -9.79
C TYR A 70 -1.32 -21.05 -9.59
N PRO A 71 -2.49 -20.44 -9.83
CA PRO A 71 -2.66 -18.99 -9.71
C PRO A 71 -2.82 -18.57 -8.24
N PHE A 72 -2.20 -17.44 -7.88
CA PHE A 72 -2.37 -16.74 -6.60
C PHE A 72 -2.72 -15.27 -6.84
N GLY A 73 -2.98 -14.49 -5.78
CA GLY A 73 -3.15 -13.04 -5.90
C GLY A 73 -4.42 -12.57 -6.64
N PHE A 74 -5.52 -13.34 -6.52
CA PHE A 74 -6.80 -13.06 -7.19
C PHE A 74 -7.88 -12.55 -6.23
N GLU A 75 -7.50 -12.19 -5.00
CA GLU A 75 -8.41 -11.61 -4.02
C GLU A 75 -9.08 -10.34 -4.56
N GLU A 76 -10.34 -10.14 -4.22
CA GLU A 76 -11.09 -8.95 -4.55
C GLU A 76 -10.41 -7.70 -3.98
N ASP A 77 -10.53 -6.56 -4.68
CA ASP A 77 -9.98 -5.23 -4.36
C ASP A 77 -8.46 -5.07 -4.30
N ILE A 78 -7.69 -6.11 -3.95
CA ILE A 78 -6.23 -6.05 -3.82
C ILE A 78 -5.49 -6.82 -4.93
N GLY A 79 -6.10 -7.86 -5.49
CA GLY A 79 -5.49 -8.74 -6.47
C GLY A 79 -5.86 -8.42 -7.92
N VAL A 80 -5.49 -9.32 -8.82
CA VAL A 80 -5.90 -9.30 -10.24
C VAL A 80 -6.72 -10.55 -10.53
N PRO A 81 -8.00 -10.44 -10.93
CA PRO A 81 -8.79 -11.62 -11.28
C PRO A 81 -8.14 -12.45 -12.38
N ILE A 82 -8.27 -13.78 -12.36
CA ILE A 82 -7.61 -14.66 -13.34
C ILE A 82 -7.96 -14.28 -14.79
N GLY A 83 -9.23 -13.99 -15.05
CA GLY A 83 -9.69 -13.58 -16.39
C GLY A 83 -9.15 -12.22 -16.86
N ALA A 84 -8.51 -11.47 -15.97
CA ALA A 84 -7.89 -10.19 -16.25
C ALA A 84 -6.36 -10.29 -16.47
N ARG A 85 -5.80 -11.50 -16.53
CA ARG A 85 -4.36 -11.74 -16.72
C ARG A 85 -4.08 -12.26 -18.12
N LEU A 86 -3.13 -11.65 -18.82
CA LEU A 86 -2.63 -12.16 -20.09
C LEU A 86 -1.64 -13.31 -19.84
N THR A 87 -1.47 -14.18 -20.83
CA THR A 87 -0.56 -15.33 -20.76
C THR A 87 0.32 -15.39 -22.00
N ASP A 88 1.51 -15.97 -21.84
CA ASP A 88 2.46 -16.20 -22.94
C ASP A 88 2.14 -17.45 -23.77
N GLY A 89 1.10 -18.22 -23.40
CA GLY A 89 0.77 -19.52 -23.99
C GLY A 89 1.68 -20.68 -23.56
N ALA A 90 2.74 -20.41 -22.78
CA ALA A 90 3.65 -21.41 -22.20
C ALA A 90 3.35 -21.70 -20.71
N GLY A 91 2.30 -21.07 -20.16
CA GLY A 91 1.81 -21.33 -18.81
C GLY A 91 2.13 -20.23 -17.80
N HIS A 92 2.73 -19.11 -18.23
CA HIS A 92 3.02 -17.97 -17.36
C HIS A 92 1.98 -16.87 -17.58
N PHE A 93 1.68 -16.15 -16.50
CA PHE A 93 1.04 -14.85 -16.62
C PHE A 93 2.08 -13.82 -17.05
N THR A 94 1.68 -12.86 -17.88
CA THR A 94 2.57 -11.80 -18.36
C THR A 94 2.20 -10.47 -17.74
N THR A 95 1.09 -9.88 -18.18
CA THR A 95 0.61 -8.58 -17.70
C THR A 95 -0.86 -8.63 -17.34
N THR A 96 -1.38 -7.54 -16.76
CA THR A 96 -2.81 -7.26 -16.78
C THR A 96 -3.33 -7.16 -18.22
N SER A 97 -4.63 -7.43 -18.40
CA SER A 97 -5.35 -7.28 -19.67
C SER A 97 -5.97 -5.91 -19.87
N PHE A 98 -5.87 -5.04 -18.87
CA PHE A 98 -6.39 -3.68 -18.89
C PHE A 98 -5.38 -2.69 -18.29
N PRO A 99 -5.43 -1.41 -18.68
CA PRO A 99 -4.57 -0.37 -18.13
C PRO A 99 -4.80 -0.15 -16.64
N THR A 100 -3.72 -0.02 -15.88
CA THR A 100 -3.71 0.19 -14.44
C THR A 100 -2.93 1.46 -14.09
N PRO A 101 -3.08 1.99 -12.87
CA PRO A 101 -2.23 3.07 -12.36
C PRO A 101 -0.82 2.59 -11.98
N PHE A 102 -0.49 1.31 -12.16
CA PHE A 102 0.80 0.72 -11.78
C PHE A 102 1.58 0.32 -13.03
N SER A 103 1.62 1.19 -14.04
CA SER A 103 2.33 0.92 -15.29
C SER A 103 3.70 1.58 -15.33
N ASP A 104 4.46 1.26 -16.37
CA ASP A 104 5.76 1.86 -16.67
C ASP A 104 5.64 3.18 -17.42
N ASN A 105 4.45 3.52 -17.91
CA ASN A 105 4.23 4.77 -18.62
C ASN A 105 4.20 5.95 -17.64
N TYR A 106 4.98 6.98 -17.93
CA TYR A 106 5.00 8.21 -17.13
C TYR A 106 5.34 9.43 -17.98
N GLU A 107 5.04 10.60 -17.43
CA GLU A 107 5.48 11.90 -17.93
C GLU A 107 6.10 12.68 -16.78
N GLN A 108 7.21 13.36 -17.05
CA GLN A 108 7.87 14.15 -16.02
C GLN A 108 7.17 15.51 -15.87
N VAL A 109 6.83 15.85 -14.63
CA VAL A 109 6.15 17.08 -14.24
C VAL A 109 6.88 17.71 -13.04
N MET A 110 6.38 18.85 -12.56
CA MET A 110 6.93 19.52 -11.39
C MET A 110 5.92 19.51 -10.24
N GLY A 111 6.43 19.43 -9.01
CA GLY A 111 5.60 19.51 -7.82
C GLY A 111 6.40 19.81 -6.56
N SER A 112 5.71 19.73 -5.43
CA SER A 112 6.34 19.71 -4.12
C SER A 112 5.40 19.08 -3.09
N PHE A 113 5.95 18.65 -1.97
CA PHE A 113 5.13 18.25 -0.84
C PHE A 113 5.83 18.46 0.48
N LYS A 114 5.02 18.50 1.54
CA LYS A 114 5.46 18.35 2.92
C LYS A 114 4.41 17.53 3.65
N THR A 115 4.83 16.55 4.44
CA THR A 115 3.93 15.77 5.28
C THR A 115 4.60 15.39 6.58
N LYS A 116 3.79 15.22 7.61
CA LYS A 116 4.16 14.67 8.90
C LYS A 116 3.07 13.71 9.33
N MET A 117 3.48 12.54 9.77
CA MET A 117 2.57 11.48 10.21
C MET A 117 3.03 10.91 11.54
N MET A 118 2.07 10.36 12.27
CA MET A 118 2.25 9.82 13.60
C MET A 118 1.39 8.58 13.76
N ASP A 119 2.07 7.49 14.04
CA ASP A 119 1.52 6.15 14.27
C ASP A 119 1.53 5.89 15.79
N ARG A 120 0.34 5.57 16.31
CA ARG A 120 0.03 5.31 17.71
C ARG A 120 -0.81 4.05 17.89
N THR A 121 -1.51 3.62 16.85
CA THR A 121 -2.47 2.53 16.91
C THR A 121 -2.06 1.45 15.91
N PRO A 122 -1.56 0.29 16.36
CA PRO A 122 -0.95 -0.71 15.48
C PRO A 122 -1.96 -1.57 14.69
N ILE A 123 -3.25 -1.34 14.87
CA ILE A 123 -4.35 -2.14 14.29
C ILE A 123 -5.49 -1.21 13.89
N ASP A 124 -6.31 -1.67 12.95
CA ASP A 124 -7.57 -1.00 12.61
C ASP A 124 -8.43 -0.82 13.87
N ASP A 125 -8.74 0.44 14.19
CA ASP A 125 -9.63 0.84 15.27
C ASP A 125 -10.25 2.19 14.89
N PRO A 126 -11.60 2.35 14.91
CA PRO A 126 -12.23 3.63 14.58
C PRO A 126 -11.87 4.76 15.56
N HIS A 127 -11.28 4.43 16.72
CA HIS A 127 -10.76 5.37 17.71
C HIS A 127 -9.24 5.50 17.67
N SER A 128 -8.60 5.13 16.55
CA SER A 128 -7.17 5.26 16.34
C SER A 128 -6.67 6.66 16.72
N GLY A 129 -5.51 6.68 17.39
CA GLY A 129 -4.81 7.90 17.76
C GLY A 129 -3.91 8.45 16.64
N ASP A 130 -3.88 7.77 15.50
CA ASP A 130 -3.05 8.10 14.36
C ASP A 130 -3.44 9.44 13.75
N SER A 131 -2.45 10.10 13.16
CA SER A 131 -2.69 11.39 12.51
C SER A 131 -1.66 11.68 11.44
N ALA A 132 -2.10 12.41 10.42
CA ALA A 132 -1.24 12.97 9.40
C ALA A 132 -1.66 14.41 9.10
N GLU A 133 -0.68 15.25 8.82
CA GLU A 133 -0.84 16.59 8.25
C GLU A 133 0.03 16.68 7.01
N GLY A 134 -0.49 17.27 5.94
CA GLY A 134 0.27 17.32 4.70
C GLY A 134 -0.38 18.18 3.63
N GLU A 135 0.47 18.70 2.77
CA GLU A 135 0.11 19.46 1.58
C GLU A 135 0.98 18.94 0.44
N PHE A 136 0.34 18.63 -0.67
CA PHE A 136 0.96 18.06 -1.86
C PHE A 136 0.47 18.84 -3.06
N GLU A 137 1.39 19.24 -3.93
CA GLU A 137 1.10 19.99 -5.15
C GLU A 137 1.90 19.43 -6.31
N TRP A 138 1.29 19.39 -7.49
CA TRP A 138 1.95 18.96 -8.71
C TRP A 138 1.23 19.54 -9.93
N THR A 139 1.81 19.32 -11.10
CA THR A 139 1.19 19.60 -12.39
C THR A 139 0.91 18.29 -13.11
N ASP A 140 -0.07 18.28 -14.01
CA ASP A 140 -0.15 17.23 -15.04
C ASP A 140 0.66 17.63 -16.28
N PRO A 141 0.81 16.75 -17.29
CA PRO A 141 1.55 17.07 -18.51
C PRO A 141 0.95 18.21 -19.34
N ALA A 142 -0.34 18.53 -19.16
CA ALA A 142 -1.00 19.66 -19.80
C ALA A 142 -0.81 20.99 -19.03
N GLY A 143 -0.19 20.93 -17.85
CA GLY A 143 0.09 22.08 -17.00
C GLY A 143 -1.05 22.46 -16.05
N ASN A 144 -2.10 21.64 -15.92
CA ASN A 144 -3.10 21.87 -14.89
C ASN A 144 -2.45 21.67 -13.51
N ALA A 145 -2.77 22.56 -12.57
CA ALA A 145 -2.20 22.52 -11.23
C ALA A 145 -3.11 21.74 -10.28
N TYR A 146 -2.56 20.76 -9.59
CA TYR A 146 -3.25 19.93 -8.61
C TYR A 146 -2.73 20.24 -7.22
N TYR A 147 -3.62 20.27 -6.23
CA TYR A 147 -3.25 20.44 -4.84
C TYR A 147 -4.18 19.62 -3.95
N ILE A 148 -3.60 18.94 -2.95
CA ILE A 148 -4.36 18.24 -1.92
C ILE A 148 -3.84 18.56 -0.53
N LYS A 149 -4.79 18.82 0.38
CA LYS A 149 -4.53 19.08 1.80
C LYS A 149 -5.18 18.00 2.66
N VAL A 150 -4.37 17.32 3.47
CA VAL A 150 -4.84 16.30 4.40
C VAL A 150 -5.82 16.91 5.41
N LYS A 151 -6.97 16.27 5.62
CA LYS A 151 -7.95 16.66 6.65
C LYS A 151 -8.07 15.60 7.74
N HIS A 152 -8.29 14.36 7.35
CA HIS A 152 -8.42 13.23 8.28
C HIS A 152 -7.78 11.98 7.72
N VAL A 153 -7.13 11.20 8.59
CA VAL A 153 -6.69 9.84 8.30
C VAL A 153 -7.89 8.91 8.34
N ILE A 154 -7.90 7.89 7.49
CA ILE A 154 -8.89 6.81 7.49
C ILE A 154 -8.30 5.66 8.31
N PRO A 155 -8.89 5.31 9.47
CA PRO A 155 -8.26 4.36 10.39
C PRO A 155 -8.48 2.88 10.02
N GLU A 156 -9.49 2.59 9.21
CA GLU A 156 -9.88 1.23 8.86
C GLU A 156 -10.10 1.12 7.35
N GLY A 157 -9.51 0.08 6.74
CA GLY A 157 -9.63 -0.17 5.32
C GLY A 157 -10.81 -1.10 5.00
N PRO A 158 -11.46 -0.94 3.83
CA PRO A 158 -12.60 -1.79 3.47
C PRO A 158 -12.18 -3.20 3.03
N ALA A 159 -11.01 -3.34 2.40
CA ALA A 159 -10.55 -4.60 1.79
C ALA A 159 -9.34 -5.22 2.51
N HIS A 160 -8.50 -4.39 3.12
CA HIS A 160 -7.32 -4.79 3.88
C HIS A 160 -7.14 -3.84 5.05
N THR A 161 -6.36 -4.25 6.05
CA THR A 161 -6.03 -3.40 7.20
C THR A 161 -5.35 -2.11 6.75
N PHE A 162 -5.70 -0.99 7.37
CA PHE A 162 -4.98 0.29 7.26
C PHE A 162 -4.03 0.53 8.44
N LEU A 163 -3.94 -0.43 9.36
CA LEU A 163 -3.08 -0.45 10.55
C LEU A 163 -3.30 0.80 11.41
N GLY A 164 -4.56 1.09 11.72
CA GLY A 164 -4.94 2.29 12.49
C GLY A 164 -4.96 3.57 11.65
N GLY A 165 -4.51 3.51 10.40
CA GLY A 165 -4.59 4.57 9.41
C GLY A 165 -3.24 5.20 9.05
N VAL A 166 -2.24 5.12 9.92
CA VAL A 166 -0.85 5.48 9.64
C VAL A 166 0.04 4.30 9.99
N VAL A 167 0.84 3.85 9.02
CA VAL A 167 1.88 2.85 9.25
C VAL A 167 3.26 3.51 9.14
N ILE A 168 4.18 3.17 10.05
CA ILE A 168 5.59 3.59 9.98
C ILE A 168 6.47 2.36 10.23
N ASP A 169 7.45 2.13 9.34
CA ASP A 169 8.42 1.03 9.41
C ASP A 169 7.75 -0.36 9.32
N ASP A 170 7.21 -0.66 8.12
CA ASP A 170 6.53 -1.93 7.80
C ASP A 170 6.66 -2.28 6.30
N TYR A 171 6.17 -3.45 5.89
CA TYR A 171 6.09 -3.90 4.49
C TYR A 171 4.66 -3.86 3.97
N LEU A 172 4.47 -3.16 2.86
CA LEU A 172 3.18 -3.07 2.17
C LEU A 172 3.21 -3.82 0.84
N HIS A 173 2.02 -4.02 0.29
CA HIS A 173 1.77 -4.54 -1.06
C HIS A 173 2.27 -5.98 -1.28
N GLY A 174 2.41 -6.36 -2.54
CA GLY A 174 2.91 -7.67 -2.97
C GLY A 174 2.40 -8.84 -2.14
N LYS A 175 3.32 -9.50 -1.44
CA LYS A 175 3.07 -10.67 -0.58
C LYS A 175 2.45 -10.32 0.78
N SER A 176 2.62 -9.10 1.30
CA SER A 176 2.05 -8.72 2.60
C SER A 176 0.52 -8.66 2.56
N SER A 177 -0.05 -8.50 1.36
CA SER A 177 -1.50 -8.40 1.13
C SER A 177 -2.14 -7.15 1.78
N ILE A 178 -1.32 -6.18 2.18
CA ILE A 178 -1.76 -4.87 2.67
C ILE A 178 -1.66 -3.88 1.51
N GLY A 179 -2.79 -3.46 0.95
CA GLY A 179 -2.83 -2.71 -0.31
C GLY A 179 -2.79 -3.61 -1.53
N THR A 180 -2.61 -3.00 -2.69
CA THR A 180 -2.62 -3.73 -3.97
C THR A 180 -1.46 -4.72 -4.07
N ARG A 181 -1.69 -5.82 -4.79
CA ARG A 181 -0.68 -6.80 -5.20
C ARG A 181 0.05 -6.41 -6.50
N LEU A 182 -0.38 -5.33 -7.17
CA LEU A 182 0.25 -4.86 -8.41
C LEU A 182 1.58 -4.13 -8.18
N MET A 183 1.82 -3.69 -6.94
CA MET A 183 3.10 -3.17 -6.46
C MET A 183 3.92 -4.30 -5.84
N PRO A 184 5.26 -4.24 -5.89
CA PRO A 184 6.10 -5.21 -5.21
C PRO A 184 5.94 -5.11 -3.68
N THR A 185 6.35 -6.14 -2.96
CA THR A 185 6.42 -6.20 -1.50
C THR A 185 7.48 -5.21 -1.02
N VAL A 186 7.03 -4.01 -0.64
CA VAL A 186 7.91 -2.85 -0.51
C VAL A 186 8.09 -2.44 0.95
N TYR A 187 9.33 -2.20 1.35
CA TYR A 187 9.62 -1.56 2.63
C TYR A 187 9.12 -0.12 2.63
N THR A 188 8.25 0.18 3.58
CA THR A 188 7.56 1.46 3.71
C THR A 188 8.06 2.18 4.96
N TYR A 189 8.75 3.29 4.75
CA TYR A 189 9.14 4.19 5.84
C TYR A 189 7.91 4.77 6.54
N GLY A 190 6.90 5.14 5.77
CA GLY A 190 5.58 5.41 6.31
C GLY A 190 4.52 5.64 5.24
N ALA A 191 3.29 5.28 5.55
CA ALA A 191 2.15 5.45 4.65
C ALA A 191 0.88 5.76 5.43
N PHE A 192 -0.10 6.35 4.74
CA PHE A 192 -1.43 6.56 5.30
C PHE A 192 -2.49 6.64 4.20
N TRP A 193 -3.72 6.32 4.58
CA TRP A 193 -4.92 6.65 3.81
C TRP A 193 -5.62 7.83 4.45
N ALA A 194 -6.10 8.76 3.64
CA ALA A 194 -6.71 9.98 4.13
C ALA A 194 -7.85 10.47 3.24
N ILE A 195 -8.65 11.35 3.82
CA ILE A 195 -9.56 12.26 3.11
C ILE A 195 -9.02 13.69 3.18
N GLY A 196 -9.14 14.42 2.08
CA GLY A 196 -8.52 15.73 1.91
C GLY A 196 -9.36 16.71 1.11
N GLU A 197 -9.03 17.99 1.23
CA GLU A 197 -9.48 19.01 0.29
C GLU A 197 -8.63 18.91 -0.98
N TYR A 198 -9.28 18.74 -2.13
CA TYR A 198 -8.62 18.53 -3.41
C TYR A 198 -9.00 19.63 -4.40
N TYR A 199 -7.98 20.23 -5.02
CA TYR A 199 -8.12 21.39 -5.88
C TYR A 199 -7.46 21.10 -7.22
N ILE A 200 -8.10 21.57 -8.29
CA ILE A 200 -7.50 21.60 -9.62
C ILE A 200 -7.65 23.01 -10.18
N ASN A 201 -6.55 23.61 -10.59
CA ASN A 201 -6.44 25.00 -11.06
C ASN A 201 -6.95 26.03 -10.03
N GLY A 202 -6.82 25.72 -8.74
CA GLY A 202 -7.26 26.57 -7.64
C GLY A 202 -8.74 26.40 -7.26
N ASP A 203 -9.52 25.67 -8.06
CA ASP A 203 -10.91 25.37 -7.79
C ASP A 203 -11.02 24.12 -6.92
N LEU A 204 -11.70 24.26 -5.77
CA LEU A 204 -12.03 23.15 -4.89
C LEU A 204 -12.98 22.20 -5.64
N ARG A 205 -12.57 20.94 -5.78
CA ARG A 205 -13.39 19.89 -6.36
C ARG A 205 -14.41 19.39 -5.33
N ASN A 206 -15.59 19.02 -5.80
CA ASN A 206 -16.72 18.74 -4.91
C ASN A 206 -16.46 17.46 -4.09
N GLY A 207 -16.48 17.59 -2.77
CA GLY A 207 -16.35 16.46 -1.84
C GLY A 207 -14.99 16.40 -1.13
N MET A 208 -14.82 15.39 -0.28
CA MET A 208 -13.51 15.05 0.28
C MET A 208 -12.90 13.95 -0.55
N GLN A 209 -11.72 14.19 -1.12
CA GLN A 209 -11.02 13.22 -1.94
C GLN A 209 -10.35 12.18 -1.03
N ILE A 210 -10.62 10.90 -1.28
CA ILE A 210 -9.84 9.81 -0.70
C ILE A 210 -8.52 9.72 -1.45
N PHE A 211 -7.42 9.56 -0.72
CA PHE A 211 -6.09 9.38 -1.31
C PHE A 211 -5.19 8.57 -0.38
N HIS A 212 -4.19 7.96 -0.99
CA HIS A 212 -3.14 7.21 -0.33
C HIS A 212 -1.81 7.93 -0.51
N VAL A 213 -1.03 8.02 0.56
CA VAL A 213 0.34 8.51 0.51
C VAL A 213 1.25 7.42 1.03
N MET A 214 2.34 7.15 0.32
CA MET A 214 3.39 6.25 0.75
C MET A 214 4.74 6.93 0.65
N ILE A 215 5.64 6.58 1.56
CA ILE A 215 7.05 6.90 1.49
C ILE A 215 7.79 5.59 1.62
N THR A 216 8.37 5.11 0.53
CA THR A 216 8.93 3.76 0.45
C THR A 216 10.36 3.79 -0.06
N GLU A 217 11.04 2.64 -0.04
CA GLU A 217 12.24 2.45 -0.84
C GLU A 217 11.97 2.65 -2.34
N ASN A 218 13.00 2.73 -3.18
CA ASN A 218 12.80 2.86 -4.60
C ASN A 218 12.11 1.62 -5.16
N VAL A 219 11.01 1.81 -5.88
CA VAL A 219 10.23 0.74 -6.53
C VAL A 219 10.35 0.74 -8.06
N ARG A 220 11.09 1.71 -8.61
CA ARG A 220 11.36 1.81 -10.04
C ARG A 220 12.85 1.76 -10.33
N ASP A 221 13.20 1.19 -11.47
CA ASP A 221 14.58 1.04 -11.91
C ASP A 221 15.13 2.31 -12.60
N GLU A 222 16.28 2.20 -13.26
CA GLU A 222 16.94 3.33 -13.94
C GLU A 222 16.21 3.81 -15.21
N ASP A 223 15.43 2.93 -15.84
CA ASP A 223 14.56 3.24 -16.99
C ASP A 223 13.14 3.64 -16.55
N TYR A 224 12.93 3.74 -15.24
CA TYR A 224 11.67 4.07 -14.56
C TYR A 224 10.58 3.00 -14.69
N GLU A 225 10.95 1.77 -15.00
CA GLU A 225 10.04 0.62 -15.03
C GLU A 225 9.70 0.19 -13.58
N LEU A 226 8.44 -0.15 -13.31
CA LEU A 226 8.01 -0.59 -11.99
C LEU A 226 8.53 -2.00 -11.74
N MET A 227 9.43 -2.13 -10.77
CA MET A 227 10.07 -3.40 -10.43
C MET A 227 9.08 -4.43 -9.86
N ILE A 228 9.39 -5.72 -10.02
CA ILE A 228 8.78 -6.83 -9.27
C ILE A 228 9.61 -7.18 -8.03
N ASP A 229 9.13 -8.09 -7.16
CA ASP A 229 9.79 -8.40 -5.86
C ASP A 229 11.26 -8.78 -6.03
N SER A 230 11.58 -9.56 -7.06
CA SER A 230 12.95 -10.05 -7.30
C SER A 230 13.93 -8.99 -7.79
N GLU A 231 13.43 -7.82 -8.19
CA GLU A 231 14.21 -6.74 -8.79
C GLU A 231 14.50 -5.61 -7.80
N LEU A 232 13.73 -5.53 -6.70
CA LEU A 232 13.92 -4.50 -5.68
C LEU A 232 15.37 -4.47 -5.16
N THR A 233 15.97 -3.28 -5.22
CA THR A 233 17.33 -3.04 -4.71
C THR A 233 17.37 -2.86 -3.20
N HIS A 234 16.21 -2.61 -2.59
CA HIS A 234 16.04 -2.26 -1.18
C HIS A 234 16.84 -1.02 -0.73
N THR A 235 16.83 0.02 -1.55
CA THR A 235 17.57 1.26 -1.33
C THR A 235 16.75 2.48 -1.69
N GLY A 236 17.19 3.66 -1.23
CA GLY A 236 16.61 4.92 -1.66
C GLY A 236 15.31 5.29 -0.95
N VAL A 237 14.65 6.33 -1.46
CA VAL A 237 13.40 6.84 -0.93
C VAL A 237 12.60 7.63 -1.97
N ASP A 238 11.39 7.16 -2.24
CA ASP A 238 10.40 7.85 -3.05
C ASP A 238 9.11 8.10 -2.27
N THR A 239 8.37 9.14 -2.65
CA THR A 239 7.04 9.42 -2.10
C THR A 239 5.99 9.30 -3.19
N HIS A 240 4.91 8.60 -2.90
CA HIS A 240 3.86 8.23 -3.85
C HIS A 240 2.58 8.87 -3.35
N VAL A 241 1.83 9.51 -4.23
CA VAL A 241 0.48 9.96 -3.93
C VAL A 241 -0.46 9.35 -4.96
N MET A 242 -1.47 8.63 -4.47
CA MET A 242 -2.43 7.91 -5.29
C MET A 242 -3.85 8.35 -4.93
N LEU A 243 -4.57 8.89 -5.91
CA LEU A 243 -6.00 9.16 -5.85
C LEU A 243 -6.69 8.09 -6.73
N PRO A 244 -7.50 7.20 -6.14
CA PRO A 244 -7.94 5.97 -6.79
C PRO A 244 -8.99 6.21 -7.89
N PRO A 245 -9.05 5.32 -8.89
CA PRO A 245 -10.02 5.44 -9.98
C PRO A 245 -11.48 5.37 -9.51
N GLY A 246 -12.38 5.99 -10.27
CA GLY A 246 -13.83 5.96 -10.05
C GLY A 246 -14.35 6.98 -9.03
N VAL A 247 -13.49 7.54 -8.18
CA VAL A 247 -13.82 8.59 -7.21
C VAL A 247 -12.95 9.83 -7.36
N THR A 248 -12.14 9.90 -8.42
CA THR A 248 -11.19 10.98 -8.66
C THR A 248 -11.51 11.70 -9.96
N GLU A 249 -11.60 13.03 -9.86
CA GLU A 249 -11.68 13.93 -11.00
C GLU A 249 -10.28 14.38 -11.41
N THR A 250 -10.02 14.45 -12.71
CA THR A 250 -8.80 15.04 -13.29
C THR A 250 -9.15 15.89 -14.50
N GLU A 251 -8.22 16.77 -14.91
CA GLU A 251 -8.34 17.59 -16.12
C GLU A 251 -7.39 17.12 -17.24
N TYR A 252 -6.55 16.12 -16.96
CA TYR A 252 -5.62 15.60 -17.96
C TYR A 252 -6.34 14.67 -18.94
N GLU A 253 -6.46 15.09 -20.20
CA GLU A 253 -7.04 14.27 -21.26
C GLU A 253 -6.03 13.25 -21.80
N LEU A 254 -6.38 11.96 -21.69
CA LEU A 254 -5.63 10.88 -22.32
C LEU A 254 -5.95 10.79 -23.82
N MET A 255 -7.21 11.09 -24.16
CA MET A 255 -7.77 11.14 -25.52
C MET A 255 -8.89 12.19 -25.54
N PRO A 256 -9.34 12.66 -26.72
CA PRO A 256 -10.48 13.57 -26.80
C PRO A 256 -11.68 13.02 -26.02
N ASP A 257 -12.23 13.85 -25.14
CA ASP A 257 -13.37 13.53 -24.26
C ASP A 257 -13.12 12.40 -23.23
N MET A 258 -11.86 12.04 -22.95
CA MET A 258 -11.47 11.03 -21.96
C MET A 258 -10.37 11.54 -21.05
N THR A 259 -10.72 11.95 -19.83
CA THR A 259 -9.77 12.33 -18.79
C THR A 259 -9.16 11.12 -18.10
N GLN A 260 -7.98 11.29 -17.51
CA GLN A 260 -7.31 10.25 -16.76
C GLN A 260 -8.15 9.89 -15.51
N PRO A 261 -8.49 8.60 -15.30
CA PRO A 261 -9.46 8.25 -14.27
C PRO A 261 -8.90 8.26 -12.84
N PHE A 262 -7.60 8.51 -12.65
CA PHE A 262 -6.89 8.49 -11.37
C PHE A 262 -5.76 9.51 -11.39
N VAL A 263 -5.18 9.79 -10.22
CA VAL A 263 -3.86 10.43 -10.12
C VAL A 263 -2.91 9.48 -9.42
N HIS A 264 -1.77 9.18 -10.03
CA HIS A 264 -0.67 8.51 -9.36
C HIS A 264 0.60 9.30 -9.69
N VAL A 265 1.18 9.92 -8.68
CA VAL A 265 2.40 10.72 -8.84
C VAL A 265 3.48 10.21 -7.89
N MET A 266 4.72 10.23 -8.36
CA MET A 266 5.89 9.85 -7.59
C MET A 266 6.83 11.05 -7.48
N PHE A 267 7.12 11.46 -6.25
CA PHE A 267 8.02 12.55 -5.91
C PHE A 267 9.41 12.01 -5.62
N GLU A 268 10.34 12.37 -6.50
CA GLU A 268 11.75 12.00 -6.40
C GLU A 268 12.47 12.81 -5.32
N ASN A 269 13.67 12.37 -4.92
CA ASN A 269 14.56 13.12 -4.01
C ASN A 269 13.90 13.48 -2.67
N THR A 270 13.10 12.57 -2.13
CA THR A 270 12.40 12.77 -0.86
C THR A 270 13.40 12.93 0.30
N LYS A 271 13.19 13.95 1.14
CA LYS A 271 13.95 14.14 2.38
C LYS A 271 13.17 13.63 3.57
N LEU A 272 13.70 12.62 4.24
CA LEU A 272 13.12 12.02 5.43
C LEU A 272 13.71 12.55 6.74
N GLN A 273 12.87 12.62 7.76
CA GLN A 273 13.24 12.80 9.16
C GLN A 273 12.41 11.85 10.03
N GLY A 274 13.04 11.14 10.95
CA GLY A 274 12.38 10.19 11.85
C GLY A 274 12.58 8.72 11.51
N ALA A 275 13.21 8.41 10.36
CA ALA A 275 13.60 7.06 9.96
C ALA A 275 15.04 7.04 9.39
N LYS A 276 15.66 5.86 9.41
CA LYS A 276 16.94 5.61 8.73
C LYS A 276 16.65 5.10 7.33
N ILE A 277 17.19 5.77 6.32
CA ILE A 277 17.09 5.36 4.91
C ILE A 277 17.91 4.08 4.70
N LEU A 278 17.33 3.11 4.00
CA LEU A 278 18.01 1.90 3.55
C LEU A 278 19.13 2.27 2.56
N GLN A 279 20.30 1.64 2.73
CA GLN A 279 21.52 1.93 1.98
C GLN A 279 21.91 0.76 1.10
#